data_AF-A0A1W9G430-F1
#
_entry.id   AF-A0A1W9G430-F1
#
_cell.length_a   1.000
_cell.length_b   1.000
_cell.length_c   1.000
_cell.angle_alpha   90.00
_cell.angle_beta   90.00
_cell.angle_gamma   90.00
#
_symmetry.space_group_name_H-M   'P 1'
#
loop_
_entity.id
_entity.type
_entity.pdbx_description
1 polymer ?
#
loop_
_entity_poly.entity_id
_entity_poly.type
_entity_poly.pdbx_seq_one_letter_code
_entity_poly.pdbx_strand_id
1 'polypeptide(L)'
;MATISLLLWSMASCTTSPTVVIHESDTLSVILRELPGGYPSIMPVQHPYTISPETAFDILDSLTYDAGALLPFSKAQPRKVFTKTQAEQLASPLSKALSLAPPEQVTSFTITDVEKPDRRTMGFVFVVNDELHLIIKDLRRPRYEGEQTSYQQPLSTWKLQPSGRQRLYARHGDGKGEMPNWIISPLR
;
A
#
# COMPACT_ATOMS: atom_id res chain seq x y z
N MET A 1 -9.07 -61.83 -13.04
CA MET A 1 -9.84 -60.64 -12.61
C MET A 1 -8.82 -59.58 -12.20
N ALA A 2 -8.45 -58.69 -13.13
CA ALA A 2 -7.42 -57.68 -12.90
C ALA A 2 -8.11 -56.33 -12.66
N THR A 3 -8.01 -55.80 -11.44
CA THR A 3 -8.48 -54.47 -11.07
C THR A 3 -7.43 -53.43 -11.47
N ILE A 4 -7.76 -52.63 -12.48
CA ILE A 4 -6.99 -51.44 -12.86
C ILE A 4 -7.46 -50.29 -11.97
N SER A 5 -6.63 -49.90 -11.01
CA SER A 5 -6.84 -48.70 -10.20
C SER A 5 -6.43 -47.47 -11.00
N LEU A 6 -7.40 -46.66 -11.44
CA LEU A 6 -7.13 -45.33 -11.98
C LEU A 6 -6.76 -44.38 -10.83
N LEU A 7 -5.47 -44.04 -10.74
CA LEU A 7 -4.97 -42.92 -9.97
C LEU A 7 -5.32 -41.61 -10.71
N LEU A 8 -6.40 -40.96 -10.30
CA LEU A 8 -6.72 -39.58 -10.68
C LEU A 8 -5.69 -38.65 -10.04
N TRP A 9 -4.65 -38.31 -10.81
CA TRP A 9 -3.75 -37.20 -10.50
C TRP A 9 -4.51 -35.90 -10.70
N SER A 10 -5.07 -35.37 -9.60
CA SER A 10 -5.52 -33.99 -9.54
C SER A 10 -4.29 -33.09 -9.60
N MET A 11 -3.95 -32.62 -10.79
CA MET A 11 -3.07 -31.47 -10.90
C MET A 11 -3.83 -30.29 -10.28
N ALA A 12 -3.40 -29.85 -9.10
CA ALA A 12 -3.80 -28.56 -8.59
C ALA A 12 -3.25 -27.51 -9.57
N SER A 13 -4.10 -27.04 -10.48
CA SER A 13 -3.78 -25.87 -11.29
C SER A 13 -3.66 -24.67 -10.36
N CYS A 14 -2.44 -24.37 -9.94
CA CYS A 14 -2.08 -23.05 -9.43
C CYS A 14 -2.33 -22.05 -10.55
N THR A 15 -3.55 -21.53 -10.61
CA THR A 15 -3.94 -20.43 -11.49
C THR A 15 -3.51 -19.16 -10.80
N THR A 16 -2.29 -18.70 -11.07
CA THR A 16 -1.87 -17.37 -10.63
C THR A 16 -2.75 -16.35 -11.34
N SER A 17 -3.49 -15.54 -10.60
CA SER A 17 -4.39 -14.55 -11.20
C SER A 17 -3.57 -13.55 -12.03
N PRO A 18 -3.97 -13.22 -13.27
CA PRO A 18 -3.20 -12.32 -14.12
C PRO A 18 -3.14 -10.93 -13.49
N THR A 19 -1.95 -10.30 -13.58
CA THR A 19 -1.78 -8.89 -13.19
C THR A 19 -2.45 -8.01 -14.23
N VAL A 20 -3.32 -7.10 -13.80
CA VAL A 20 -4.05 -6.18 -14.70
C VAL A 20 -3.48 -4.77 -14.56
N VAL A 21 -3.08 -4.15 -15.66
CA VAL A 21 -2.56 -2.77 -15.66
C VAL A 21 -3.72 -1.78 -15.76
N ILE A 22 -3.83 -0.87 -14.78
CA ILE A 22 -4.84 0.21 -14.77
C ILE A 22 -4.26 1.50 -15.33
N HIS A 23 -3.01 1.79 -14.97
CA HIS A 23 -2.25 2.93 -15.46
C HIS A 23 -0.75 2.60 -15.43
N GLU A 24 -0.01 3.04 -16.44
CA GLU A 24 1.43 2.92 -16.50
C GLU A 24 2.03 4.10 -17.26
N SER A 25 3.04 4.73 -16.64
CA SER A 25 3.86 5.81 -17.17
C SER A 25 5.23 5.78 -16.49
N ASP A 26 6.16 6.63 -16.93
CA ASP A 26 7.51 6.71 -16.36
C ASP A 26 7.54 7.02 -14.85
N THR A 27 6.48 7.66 -14.33
CA THR A 27 6.43 8.11 -12.94
C THR A 27 5.31 7.51 -12.11
N LEU A 28 4.38 6.78 -12.74
CA LEU A 28 3.21 6.22 -12.08
C LEU A 28 2.86 4.86 -12.66
N SER A 29 2.71 3.87 -11.78
CA SER A 29 2.16 2.56 -12.10
C SER A 29 1.05 2.22 -11.11
N VAL A 30 -0.10 1.80 -11.63
CA VAL A 30 -1.24 1.28 -10.85
C VAL A 30 -1.70 -0.01 -11.51
N ILE A 31 -1.63 -1.11 -10.77
CA ILE A 31 -1.93 -2.46 -11.26
C ILE A 31 -2.79 -3.22 -10.24
N LEU A 32 -3.59 -4.16 -10.71
CA LEU A 32 -4.28 -5.14 -9.87
C LEU A 32 -3.45 -6.42 -9.79
N ARG A 33 -3.29 -6.94 -8.58
CA ARG A 33 -2.52 -8.16 -8.32
C ARG A 33 -2.95 -8.81 -7.01
N GLU A 34 -2.58 -10.07 -6.83
CA GLU A 34 -2.70 -10.73 -5.52
C GLU A 34 -1.83 -10.03 -4.47
N LEU A 35 -2.34 -9.96 -3.25
CA LEU A 35 -1.59 -9.47 -2.10
C LEU A 35 -0.47 -10.47 -1.79
N PRO A 36 0.81 -10.05 -1.71
CA PRO A 36 1.91 -10.98 -1.42
C PRO A 36 1.75 -11.69 -0.07
N GLY A 37 2.46 -12.80 0.12
CA GLY A 37 2.57 -13.42 1.45
C GLY A 37 3.18 -12.48 2.50
N GLY A 38 2.85 -12.71 3.77
CA GLY A 38 3.34 -11.92 4.91
C GLY A 38 2.35 -10.90 5.47
N TYR A 39 1.19 -10.74 4.83
CA TYR A 39 0.06 -9.98 5.36
C TYR A 39 -0.95 -10.92 6.07
N PRO A 40 -1.75 -10.41 7.02
CA PRO A 40 -2.87 -11.15 7.61
C PRO A 40 -3.85 -11.64 6.54
N SER A 41 -4.56 -12.73 6.84
CA SER A 41 -5.59 -13.27 5.94
C SER A 41 -6.81 -12.34 5.93
N ILE A 42 -6.79 -11.37 5.01
CA ILE A 42 -7.85 -10.37 4.78
C ILE A 42 -8.62 -10.58 3.48
N MET A 43 -8.27 -11.62 2.72
CA MET A 43 -8.94 -11.98 1.48
C MET A 43 -10.17 -12.88 1.78
N PRO A 44 -11.24 -12.79 0.97
CA PRO A 44 -11.45 -11.82 -0.11
C PRO A 44 -11.74 -10.41 0.42
N VAL A 45 -11.35 -9.39 -0.35
CA VAL A 45 -11.63 -7.98 -0.04
C VAL A 45 -12.96 -7.53 -0.66
N GLN A 46 -13.50 -6.39 -0.19
CA GLN A 46 -14.73 -5.81 -0.71
C GLN A 46 -14.45 -5.07 -2.03
N HIS A 47 -14.30 -5.84 -3.10
CA HIS A 47 -14.14 -5.33 -4.45
C HIS A 47 -15.15 -6.00 -5.41
N PRO A 48 -15.55 -5.31 -6.49
CA PRO A 48 -15.21 -3.92 -6.83
C PRO A 48 -15.84 -2.91 -5.85
N TYR A 49 -15.19 -1.77 -5.67
CA TYR A 49 -15.68 -0.68 -4.80
C TYR A 49 -15.48 0.67 -5.46
N THR A 50 -16.54 1.47 -5.54
CA THR A 50 -16.50 2.79 -6.17
C THR A 50 -16.30 3.89 -5.13
N ILE A 51 -15.21 4.63 -5.25
CA ILE A 51 -15.00 5.93 -4.60
C ILE A 51 -14.77 6.99 -5.67
N SER A 52 -15.14 8.24 -5.38
CA SER A 52 -14.82 9.34 -6.29
C SER A 52 -13.30 9.60 -6.31
N PRO A 53 -12.73 10.13 -7.41
CA PRO A 53 -11.35 10.60 -7.41
C PRO A 53 -11.08 11.67 -6.33
N GLU A 54 -12.06 12.52 -6.03
CA GLU A 54 -11.97 13.53 -4.97
C GLU A 54 -11.78 12.88 -3.59
N THR A 55 -12.58 11.85 -3.28
CA THR A 55 -12.43 11.06 -2.06
C THR A 55 -11.06 10.38 -1.99
N ALA A 56 -10.58 9.81 -3.10
CA ALA A 56 -9.26 9.22 -3.16
C ALA A 56 -8.16 10.26 -2.90
N PHE A 57 -8.28 11.45 -3.51
CA PHE A 57 -7.37 12.58 -3.31
C PHE A 57 -7.34 13.02 -1.84
N ASP A 58 -8.49 13.27 -1.22
CA ASP A 58 -8.57 13.75 0.16
C ASP A 58 -7.92 12.77 1.14
N ILE A 59 -8.15 11.46 0.93
CA ILE A 59 -7.51 10.43 1.73
C ILE A 59 -6.00 10.48 1.53
N LEU A 60 -5.50 10.47 0.29
CA LEU A 60 -4.07 10.49 0.00
C LEU A 60 -3.37 11.75 0.53
N ASP A 61 -3.97 12.93 0.35
CA ASP A 61 -3.40 14.18 0.83
C ASP A 61 -3.35 14.22 2.35
N SER A 62 -4.34 13.68 3.06
CA SER A 62 -4.34 13.66 4.53
C SER A 62 -3.23 12.79 5.14
N LEU A 63 -2.60 11.90 4.37
CA LEU A 63 -1.61 10.96 4.88
C LEU A 63 -0.32 11.64 5.31
N THR A 64 0.03 11.44 6.58
CA THR A 64 1.29 11.89 7.14
C THR A 64 2.05 10.75 7.80
N TYR A 65 3.35 10.94 7.97
CA TYR A 65 4.24 10.03 8.65
C TYR A 65 5.20 10.79 9.57
N ASP A 66 5.59 10.14 10.65
CA ASP A 66 6.70 10.59 11.49
C ASP A 66 7.99 9.94 10.97
N ALA A 67 9.00 10.77 10.69
CA ALA A 67 10.32 10.32 10.24
C ALA A 67 11.23 9.85 11.40
N GLY A 68 10.79 10.02 12.64
CA GLY A 68 11.58 9.89 13.86
C GLY A 68 12.35 11.19 14.16
N ALA A 69 12.49 11.49 15.45
CA ALA A 69 13.32 12.59 15.91
C ALA A 69 14.80 12.19 15.86
N LEU A 70 15.63 12.97 15.15
CA LEU A 70 17.08 12.78 15.12
C LEU A 70 17.75 13.20 16.44
N LEU A 71 17.06 13.98 17.27
CA LEU A 71 17.56 14.51 18.54
C LEU A 71 16.55 14.23 19.65
N PRO A 72 17.01 13.82 20.86
CA PRO A 72 16.14 13.77 22.03
C PRO A 72 15.56 15.16 22.26
N PHE A 73 14.26 15.23 22.57
CA PHE A 73 13.48 16.46 22.78
C PHE A 73 13.05 17.27 21.55
N SER A 74 13.39 16.87 20.32
CA SER A 74 12.76 17.48 19.14
C SER A 74 11.41 16.82 18.84
N LYS A 75 10.34 17.62 18.74
CA LYS A 75 9.07 17.14 18.18
C LYS A 75 9.28 17.00 16.68
N ALA A 76 9.32 15.76 16.18
CA ALA A 76 9.34 15.52 14.75
C ALA A 76 8.03 16.05 14.15
N GLN A 77 8.15 16.96 13.17
CA GLN A 77 6.98 17.44 12.45
C GLN A 77 6.49 16.33 11.51
N PRO A 78 5.19 16.00 11.52
CA PRO A 78 4.61 15.07 10.56
C PRO A 78 4.89 15.53 9.13
N ARG A 79 5.36 14.60 8.30
CA ARG A 79 5.64 14.82 6.88
C ARG A 79 4.56 14.17 6.04
N LYS A 80 4.22 14.77 4.90
CA LYS A 80 3.27 14.18 3.96
C LYS A 80 3.84 12.93 3.30
N VAL A 81 3.04 11.87 3.19
CA VAL A 81 3.41 10.63 2.47
C VAL A 81 3.48 10.89 0.96
N PHE A 82 2.52 11.67 0.45
CA PHE A 82 2.42 12.09 -0.94
C PHE A 82 2.49 13.61 -1.03
N THR A 83 3.14 14.15 -2.06
CA THR A 83 2.90 15.56 -2.39
C THR A 83 1.47 15.73 -2.90
N LYS A 84 0.97 16.97 -2.90
CA LYS A 84 -0.35 17.27 -3.48
C LYS A 84 -0.46 16.80 -4.92
N THR A 85 0.55 17.07 -5.75
CA THR A 85 0.62 16.62 -7.14
C THR A 85 0.61 15.09 -7.27
N GLN A 86 1.33 14.38 -6.39
CA GLN A 86 1.30 12.91 -6.39
C GLN A 86 -0.07 12.37 -6.01
N ALA A 87 -0.74 12.99 -5.04
CA ALA A 87 -2.11 12.64 -4.67
C ALA A 87 -3.09 12.88 -5.84
N GLU A 88 -2.97 14.01 -6.54
CA GLU A 88 -3.77 14.33 -7.74
C GLU A 88 -3.56 13.28 -8.85
N GLN A 89 -2.30 12.91 -9.11
CA GLN A 89 -1.97 11.90 -10.13
C GLN A 89 -2.48 10.50 -9.78
N LEU A 90 -2.45 10.11 -8.50
CA LEU A 90 -2.90 8.79 -8.05
C LEU A 90 -4.42 8.68 -7.95
N ALA A 91 -5.12 9.76 -7.63
CA ALA A 91 -6.53 9.77 -7.27
C ALA A 91 -7.43 9.07 -8.31
N SER A 92 -7.35 9.48 -9.58
CA SER A 92 -8.18 8.92 -10.65
C SER A 92 -7.80 7.46 -10.99
N PRO A 93 -6.52 7.11 -11.20
CA PRO A 93 -6.11 5.73 -11.39
C PRO A 93 -6.48 4.78 -10.24
N LEU A 94 -6.37 5.22 -8.98
CA LEU A 94 -6.76 4.41 -7.82
C LEU A 94 -8.27 4.23 -7.74
N SER A 95 -9.05 5.30 -7.92
CA SER A 95 -10.52 5.22 -7.98
C SER A 95 -10.97 4.21 -9.04
N LYS A 96 -10.38 4.29 -10.24
CA LYS A 96 -10.63 3.34 -11.33
C LYS A 96 -10.22 1.91 -10.95
N ALA A 97 -9.04 1.73 -10.37
CA ALA A 97 -8.54 0.41 -9.97
C ALA A 97 -9.48 -0.26 -8.96
N LEU A 98 -9.92 0.45 -7.92
CA LEU A 98 -10.84 -0.08 -6.91
C LEU A 98 -12.19 -0.46 -7.51
N SER A 99 -12.67 0.28 -8.52
CA SER A 99 -13.94 -0.02 -9.21
C SER A 99 -13.86 -1.23 -10.16
N LEU A 100 -12.66 -1.68 -10.51
CA LEU A 100 -12.41 -2.79 -11.44
C LEU A 100 -11.80 -4.02 -10.75
N ALA A 101 -11.27 -3.86 -9.54
CA ALA A 101 -10.60 -4.93 -8.82
C ALA A 101 -11.56 -6.10 -8.57
N PRO A 102 -11.13 -7.35 -8.80
CA PRO A 102 -11.84 -8.52 -8.28
C PRO A 102 -11.57 -8.70 -6.77
N PRO A 103 -12.42 -9.44 -6.03
CA PRO A 103 -12.27 -9.69 -4.59
C PRO A 103 -10.94 -10.33 -4.16
N GLU A 104 -10.24 -11.01 -5.07
CA GLU A 104 -8.98 -11.72 -4.82
C GLU A 104 -7.74 -10.85 -5.06
N GLN A 105 -7.91 -9.64 -5.58
CA GLN A 105 -6.81 -8.75 -5.92
C GLN A 105 -6.86 -7.44 -5.14
N VAL A 106 -5.69 -6.85 -4.95
CA VAL A 106 -5.50 -5.51 -4.40
C VAL A 106 -4.96 -4.58 -5.47
N THR A 107 -5.18 -3.29 -5.28
CA THR A 107 -4.54 -2.26 -6.11
C THR A 107 -3.13 -2.02 -5.61
N SER A 108 -2.12 -2.33 -6.42
CA SER A 108 -0.72 -1.98 -6.16
C SER A 108 -0.37 -0.70 -6.89
N PHE A 109 0.29 0.22 -6.21
CA PHE A 109 0.75 1.47 -6.83
C PHE A 109 2.25 1.69 -6.62
N THR A 110 2.86 2.39 -7.56
CA THR A 110 4.18 3.00 -7.42
C THR A 110 4.10 4.38 -8.02
N ILE A 111 4.57 5.40 -7.29
CA ILE A 111 4.72 6.77 -7.78
C ILE A 111 6.13 7.27 -7.48
N THR A 112 6.76 7.89 -8.46
CA THR A 112 8.10 8.47 -8.34
C THR A 112 8.06 9.98 -8.48
N ASP A 113 9.13 10.64 -8.06
CA ASP A 113 9.32 12.06 -8.32
C ASP A 113 9.96 12.25 -9.70
N VAL A 114 9.43 13.14 -10.53
CA VAL A 114 9.92 13.40 -11.90
C VAL A 114 11.39 13.81 -11.87
N GLU A 115 11.76 14.67 -10.92
CA GLU A 115 13.12 15.20 -10.82
C GLU A 115 14.08 14.23 -10.10
N LYS A 116 13.53 13.29 -9.32
CA LYS A 116 14.30 12.39 -8.44
C LYS A 116 13.68 10.98 -8.45
N PRO A 117 13.87 10.22 -9.54
CA PRO A 117 13.20 8.93 -9.73
C PRO A 117 13.62 7.86 -8.73
N ASP A 118 14.78 8.03 -8.06
CA ASP A 118 15.21 7.21 -6.94
C ASP A 118 14.31 7.36 -5.70
N ARG A 119 13.52 8.44 -5.64
CA ARG A 119 12.56 8.71 -4.58
C ARG A 119 11.17 8.24 -5.02
N ARG A 120 10.83 7.02 -4.60
CA ARG A 120 9.54 6.38 -4.89
C ARG A 120 8.72 6.12 -3.64
N THR A 121 7.40 6.23 -3.76
CA THR A 121 6.45 5.70 -2.80
C THR A 121 5.70 4.55 -3.47
N MET A 122 5.61 3.39 -2.80
CA MET A 122 4.87 2.25 -3.32
C MET A 122 4.06 1.59 -2.21
N GLY A 123 2.95 0.96 -2.60
CA GLY A 123 2.05 0.37 -1.62
C GLY A 123 0.90 -0.41 -2.23
N PHE A 124 -0.02 -0.78 -1.35
CA PHE A 124 -1.27 -1.45 -1.69
C PHE A 124 -2.46 -0.65 -1.19
N VAL A 125 -3.56 -0.69 -1.94
CA VAL A 125 -4.85 -0.12 -1.60
C VAL A 125 -5.93 -1.16 -1.87
N PHE A 126 -6.84 -1.34 -0.91
CA PHE A 126 -8.01 -2.20 -1.04
C PHE A 126 -9.08 -1.78 -0.03
N VAL A 127 -10.29 -2.34 -0.15
CA VAL A 127 -11.42 -1.99 0.72
C VAL A 127 -11.89 -3.21 1.51
N VAL A 128 -12.12 -3.04 2.80
CA VAL A 128 -12.73 -4.06 3.68
C VAL A 128 -13.65 -3.34 4.67
N ASN A 129 -14.84 -3.87 4.92
CA ASN A 129 -15.83 -3.31 5.84
C ASN A 129 -16.13 -1.82 5.63
N ASP A 130 -16.29 -1.37 4.38
CA ASP A 130 -16.48 0.05 4.01
C ASP A 130 -15.32 0.97 4.50
N GLU A 131 -14.14 0.40 4.74
CA GLU A 131 -12.92 1.13 5.08
C GLU A 131 -11.88 0.93 3.97
N LEU A 132 -11.19 2.01 3.58
CA LEU A 132 -10.05 1.96 2.69
C LEU A 132 -8.78 1.64 3.48
N HIS A 133 -8.18 0.51 3.15
CA HIS A 133 -6.92 0.06 3.72
C HIS A 133 -5.79 0.47 2.78
N LEU A 134 -4.80 1.17 3.33
CA LEU A 134 -3.63 1.61 2.60
C LEU A 134 -2.35 1.15 3.32
N ILE A 135 -1.51 0.43 2.60
CA ILE A 135 -0.24 -0.12 3.09
C ILE A 135 0.89 0.55 2.33
N ILE A 136 1.78 1.26 3.02
CA ILE A 136 3.00 1.83 2.43
C ILE A 136 4.16 0.84 2.59
N LYS A 137 4.74 0.37 1.48
CA LYS A 137 5.90 -0.54 1.49
C LYS A 137 7.23 0.20 1.38
N ASP A 138 7.29 1.17 0.48
CA ASP A 138 8.44 2.03 0.26
C ASP A 138 7.94 3.47 0.29
N LEU A 139 8.74 4.37 0.85
CA LEU A 139 8.36 5.76 1.06
C LEU A 139 9.40 6.66 0.44
N ARG A 140 8.95 7.66 -0.32
CA ARG A 140 9.78 8.73 -0.88
C ARG A 140 10.54 9.43 0.25
N ARG A 141 11.82 9.07 0.46
CA ARG A 141 12.67 9.74 1.45
C ARG A 141 13.59 10.75 0.78
N PRO A 142 13.76 11.95 1.35
CA PRO A 142 14.90 12.77 0.99
C PRO A 142 16.17 12.04 1.44
N ARG A 143 16.97 11.55 0.49
CA ARG A 143 18.41 11.42 0.73
C ARG A 143 18.90 12.83 1.04
N TYR A 144 19.32 13.09 2.27
CA TYR A 144 19.99 14.35 2.58
C TYR A 144 21.26 14.44 1.75
N GLU A 145 21.47 15.61 1.13
CA GLU A 145 22.71 16.04 0.51
C GLU A 145 23.83 16.04 1.57
N GLY A 146 24.85 15.22 1.35
CA GLY A 146 25.87 14.92 2.34
C GLY A 146 26.34 13.50 2.13
N GLU A 147 26.96 13.27 0.98
CA GLU A 147 27.62 12.03 0.64
C GLU A 147 28.78 11.80 1.62
N GLN A 148 28.51 11.08 2.71
CA GLN A 148 29.53 10.28 3.38
C GLN A 148 29.06 8.84 3.45
N THR A 149 29.66 8.08 2.55
CA THR A 149 29.81 6.64 2.61
C THR A 149 30.29 6.21 4.00
N SER A 150 29.91 4.99 4.39
CA SER A 150 30.31 4.29 5.62
C SER A 150 29.82 4.88 6.94
N TYR A 151 28.60 4.55 7.32
CA TYR A 151 28.22 3.92 8.60
C TYR A 151 26.73 3.61 8.48
N GLN A 152 26.32 2.42 8.90
CA GLN A 152 24.96 1.90 8.77
C GLN A 152 23.93 2.98 9.10
N GLN A 153 23.24 3.52 8.08
CA GLN A 153 22.11 4.40 8.34
C GLN A 153 21.11 3.58 9.17
N PRO A 154 20.70 4.05 10.36
CA PRO A 154 19.70 3.34 11.13
C PRO A 154 18.48 3.14 10.22
N LEU A 155 17.97 1.90 10.19
CA LEU A 155 16.71 1.57 9.55
C LEU A 155 15.66 2.53 10.10
N SER A 156 15.36 3.59 9.35
CA SER A 156 14.45 4.65 9.78
C SER A 156 13.15 4.01 10.27
N THR A 157 12.84 4.23 11.54
CA THR A 157 11.67 3.74 12.28
C THR A 157 10.44 4.59 11.98
N TRP A 158 10.27 4.99 10.71
CA TRP A 158 9.15 5.81 10.30
C TRP A 158 7.82 5.09 10.57
N LYS A 159 6.79 5.86 10.87
CA LYS A 159 5.45 5.33 11.14
C LYS A 159 4.42 6.25 10.52
N LEU A 160 3.36 5.70 9.93
CA LEU A 160 2.21 6.50 9.54
C LEU A 160 1.59 7.13 10.78
N GLN A 161 1.17 8.38 10.62
CA GLN A 161 0.51 9.15 11.66
C GLN A 161 -0.95 9.31 11.23
N PRO A 162 -1.90 8.63 11.89
CA PRO A 162 -3.30 8.77 11.56
C PRO A 162 -3.79 10.20 11.82
N SER A 163 -4.65 10.69 10.94
CA SER A 163 -5.30 12.00 11.08
C SER A 163 -6.83 11.87 10.92
N GLY A 164 -7.58 12.78 11.55
CA GLY A 164 -9.05 12.75 11.48
C GLY A 164 -9.64 11.44 11.98
N ARG A 165 -10.37 10.73 11.09
CA ARG A 165 -11.00 9.42 11.38
C ARG A 165 -10.12 8.21 11.05
N GLN A 166 -8.87 8.44 10.64
CA GLN A 166 -7.96 7.35 10.29
C GLN A 166 -7.49 6.59 11.53
N ARG A 167 -7.12 5.33 11.34
CA ARG A 167 -6.54 4.49 12.39
C ARG A 167 -5.45 3.58 11.83
N LEU A 168 -4.47 3.25 12.65
CA LEU A 168 -3.48 2.24 12.30
C LEU A 168 -4.10 0.84 12.37
N TYR A 169 -3.64 -0.06 11.51
CA TYR A 169 -3.98 -1.47 11.63
C TYR A 169 -3.33 -2.06 12.88
N ALA A 170 -4.16 -2.60 13.76
CA ALA A 170 -3.74 -3.39 14.92
C ALA A 170 -4.27 -4.82 14.75
N ARG A 171 -3.39 -5.82 14.82
CA ARG A 171 -3.79 -7.22 14.83
C ARG A 171 -4.46 -7.53 16.18
N HIS A 172 -5.78 -7.76 16.19
CA HIS A 172 -6.45 -8.30 17.39
C HIS A 172 -6.34 -9.84 17.38
N GLY A 173 -5.96 -10.42 18.52
CA GLY A 173 -5.77 -11.86 18.71
C GLY A 173 -4.30 -12.28 18.65
N ASP A 174 -3.64 -12.28 19.80
CA ASP A 174 -2.47 -13.11 20.17
C ASP A 174 -1.14 -12.96 19.40
N GLY A 175 -0.95 -11.91 18.59
CA GLY A 175 0.32 -11.65 17.92
C GLY A 175 0.84 -10.24 18.16
N LYS A 176 1.97 -10.09 18.87
CA LYS A 176 2.75 -8.84 18.91
C LYS A 176 3.01 -8.36 17.47
N GLY A 177 2.58 -7.14 17.17
CA GLY A 177 2.95 -6.46 15.92
C GLY A 177 1.84 -5.54 15.43
N GLU A 178 1.85 -4.29 15.89
CA GLU A 178 1.28 -3.20 15.09
C GLU A 178 2.07 -3.15 13.78
N MET A 179 1.38 -2.95 12.65
CA MET A 179 2.04 -2.72 11.36
C MET A 179 1.99 -1.22 11.09
N PRO A 180 3.02 -0.45 11.48
CA PRO A 180 2.96 1.01 11.54
C PRO A 180 2.85 1.68 10.16
N ASN A 181 2.97 0.91 9.10
CA ASN A 181 2.85 1.33 7.70
C ASN A 181 1.50 0.97 7.07
N TRP A 182 0.53 0.51 7.86
CA TRP A 182 -0.83 0.21 7.40
C TRP A 182 -1.83 1.11 8.11
N ILE A 183 -2.47 1.98 7.33
CA ILE A 183 -3.51 2.90 7.78
C ILE A 183 -4.86 2.53 7.17
N ILE A 184 -5.91 2.80 7.93
CA ILE A 184 -7.30 2.51 7.60
C ILE A 184 -8.06 3.82 7.65
N SER A 185 -8.78 4.13 6.57
CA SER A 185 -9.60 5.34 6.43
C SER A 185 -11.06 4.94 6.21
N PRO A 186 -12.01 5.32 7.08
CA PRO A 186 -13.43 5.09 6.84
C PRO A 186 -13.91 5.78 5.56
N LEU A 187 -14.72 5.09 4.76
CA LEU A 187 -15.34 5.68 3.56
C LEU A 187 -16.74 6.26 3.83
N ARG A 188 -17.26 6.08 5.05
CA ARG A 188 -18.54 6.62 5.55
C ARG A 188 -18.38 7.21 6.95
#